data_AF-A0A7V9DYL0-F1
#
_entry.id   AF-A0A7V9DYL0-F1
#
_cell.length_a   1.000
_cell.length_b   1.000
_cell.length_c   1.000
_cell.angle_alpha   90.00
_cell.angle_beta   90.00
_cell.angle_gamma   90.00
#
_symmetry.space_group_name_H-M   'P 1'
#
loop_
_entity.id
_entity.type
_entity.pdbx_description
1 polymer ?
#
loop_
_entity_poly.entity_id
_entity_poly.type
_entity_poly.pdbx_seq_one_letter_code
_entity_poly.pdbx_strand_id
1 'polypeptide(L)'
;MVTVERVTQRIAQHTLEHWLRVFAAVDACVTPVLTPAEALAHPHHTARNLVHRERGVSEVGPLAHVNVPTWASRAAPSAGQHTRAVLTELGYSEEQVRQMTDAGIVK
;
A
#
# COMPACT_ATOMS: atom_id res chain seq x y z
N MET A 1 -32.80 13.88 -7.90
CA MET A 1 -32.64 12.42 -8.10
C MET A 1 -32.53 11.98 -9.57
N VAL A 2 -33.09 12.71 -10.55
CA VAL A 2 -33.11 12.31 -11.98
C VAL A 2 -31.73 12.24 -12.67
N THR A 3 -30.73 13.01 -12.23
CA THR A 3 -29.44 13.11 -12.93
C THR A 3 -28.57 11.85 -12.80
N VAL A 4 -28.46 11.29 -11.58
CA VAL A 4 -27.64 10.08 -11.34
C VAL A 4 -28.20 8.90 -12.13
N GLU A 5 -29.52 8.69 -12.08
CA GLU A 5 -30.18 7.60 -12.79
C GLU A 5 -29.97 7.68 -14.30
N ARG A 6 -30.07 8.89 -14.89
CA ARG A 6 -29.78 9.11 -16.32
C ARG A 6 -28.33 8.81 -16.69
N VAL A 7 -27.37 9.19 -15.84
CA VAL A 7 -25.95 8.89 -16.07
C VAL A 7 -25.70 7.38 -15.97
N THR A 8 -26.23 6.72 -14.95
CA THR A 8 -26.12 5.27 -14.78
C THR A 8 -26.66 4.52 -15.99
N GLN A 9 -27.87 4.86 -16.45
CA GLN A 9 -28.47 4.24 -17.64
C GLN A 9 -27.62 4.43 -18.89
N ARG A 10 -26.99 5.60 -19.07
CA ARG A 10 -26.10 5.84 -20.22
C ARG A 10 -24.82 5.05 -20.12
N ILE A 11 -24.10 5.14 -19.01
CA ILE A 11 -22.82 4.43 -18.84
C ILE A 11 -23.01 2.91 -18.97
N ALA A 12 -24.14 2.35 -18.52
CA ALA A 12 -24.43 0.92 -18.64
C ALA A 12 -24.60 0.42 -20.09
N GLN A 13 -24.80 1.30 -21.08
CA GLN A 13 -25.06 0.89 -22.48
C GLN A 13 -23.83 0.41 -23.24
N HIS A 14 -22.63 0.75 -22.76
CA HIS A 14 -21.39 0.41 -23.45
C HIS A 14 -20.32 -0.07 -22.46
N THR A 15 -19.32 -0.79 -22.98
CA THR A 15 -18.19 -1.29 -22.18
C THR A 15 -17.32 -0.16 -21.68
N LEU A 16 -16.51 -0.43 -20.65
CA LEU A 16 -15.50 0.51 -20.18
C LEU A 16 -14.58 0.98 -21.31
N GLU A 17 -14.10 0.06 -22.15
CA GLU A 17 -13.21 0.37 -23.28
C GLU A 17 -13.84 1.36 -24.27
N HIS A 18 -15.15 1.23 -24.54
CA HIS A 18 -15.88 2.20 -25.36
C HIS A 18 -15.84 3.58 -24.70
N TRP A 19 -16.18 3.69 -23.42
CA TRP A 19 -16.21 4.97 -22.72
C TRP A 19 -14.84 5.61 -22.60
N LEU A 20 -13.78 4.83 -22.36
CA LEU A 20 -12.40 5.33 -22.33
C LEU A 20 -12.02 5.97 -23.67
N ARG A 21 -12.40 5.37 -24.81
CA ARG A 21 -12.18 5.99 -26.13
C ARG A 21 -12.98 7.28 -26.32
N VAL A 22 -14.24 7.31 -25.90
CA VAL A 22 -15.10 8.50 -26.02
C VAL A 22 -14.56 9.66 -25.19
N PHE A 23 -14.23 9.40 -23.91
CA PHE A 23 -13.75 10.44 -23.01
C PHE A 23 -12.31 10.89 -23.30
N ALA A 24 -11.50 10.11 -24.02
CA ALA A 24 -10.15 10.54 -24.42
C ALA A 24 -10.15 11.81 -25.29
N ALA A 25 -11.24 12.11 -26.00
CA ALA A 25 -11.39 13.30 -26.84
C ALA A 25 -12.14 14.45 -26.14
N VAL A 26 -12.54 14.28 -24.89
CA VAL A 26 -13.36 15.23 -24.14
C VAL A 26 -12.55 15.75 -22.97
N ASP A 27 -12.56 17.06 -22.75
CA ASP A 27 -11.97 17.67 -21.57
C ASP A 27 -12.86 17.43 -20.34
N ALA A 28 -12.81 16.20 -19.82
CA ALA A 28 -13.56 15.76 -18.65
C ALA A 28 -12.67 14.90 -17.75
N CYS A 29 -12.72 15.15 -16.45
CA CYS A 29 -12.01 14.35 -15.44
C CYS A 29 -12.70 12.98 -15.25
N VAL A 30 -12.39 12.03 -16.12
CA VAL A 30 -12.88 10.65 -16.06
C VAL A 30 -11.72 9.68 -15.87
N THR A 31 -11.88 8.73 -14.96
CA THR A 31 -10.93 7.65 -14.72
C THR A 31 -11.69 6.34 -14.48
N PRO A 32 -11.19 5.18 -14.97
CA PRO A 32 -11.77 3.90 -14.64
C PRO A 32 -11.60 3.57 -13.15
N VAL A 33 -12.55 2.79 -12.61
CA VAL A 33 -12.36 2.14 -11.31
C VAL A 33 -11.58 0.84 -11.54
N LEU A 34 -10.30 0.84 -11.18
CA LEU A 34 -9.41 -0.31 -11.35
C LEU A 34 -9.53 -1.27 -10.18
N THR A 35 -9.39 -2.56 -10.47
CA THR A 35 -9.10 -3.59 -9.46
C THR A 35 -7.73 -3.36 -8.84
N PRO A 36 -7.45 -3.91 -7.64
CA PRO A 36 -6.12 -3.82 -7.04
C PRO A 36 -5.01 -4.35 -7.97
N ALA A 37 -5.26 -5.44 -8.72
CA ALA A 37 -4.28 -6.00 -9.63
C ALA A 37 -3.97 -5.06 -10.82
N GLU A 38 -5.00 -4.46 -11.41
CA GLU A 38 -4.84 -3.47 -12.49
C GLU A 38 -4.14 -2.21 -11.99
N ALA A 39 -4.50 -1.72 -10.81
CA ALA A 39 -3.83 -0.58 -10.18
C ALA A 39 -2.34 -0.89 -9.97
N LEU A 40 -1.97 -2.05 -9.41
CA LEU A 40 -0.57 -2.44 -9.19
C LEU A 40 0.24 -2.63 -10.49
N ALA A 41 -0.42 -2.77 -11.63
CA ALA A 41 0.20 -2.87 -12.95
C ALA A 41 0.09 -1.57 -13.77
N HIS A 42 -0.49 -0.50 -13.21
CA HIS A 42 -0.78 0.72 -13.95
C HIS A 42 0.51 1.39 -14.47
N PRO A 43 0.56 1.88 -15.74
CA PRO A 43 1.77 2.46 -16.31
C PRO A 43 2.39 3.59 -15.47
N HIS A 44 1.56 4.44 -14.85
CA HIS A 44 2.06 5.48 -13.93
C HIS A 44 2.73 4.91 -12.67
N HIS A 45 2.28 3.78 -12.14
CA HIS A 45 2.90 3.16 -10.97
C HIS A 45 4.24 2.52 -11.33
N THR A 46 4.32 1.87 -12.50
CA THR A 46 5.58 1.32 -13.04
C THR A 46 6.60 2.43 -13.31
N ALA A 47 6.19 3.51 -13.99
CA ALA A 47 7.09 4.63 -14.32
C ALA A 47 7.67 5.34 -13.07
N ARG A 48 6.99 5.22 -11.93
CA ARG A 48 7.37 5.83 -10.65
C ARG A 48 8.00 4.83 -9.68
N ASN A 49 8.21 3.58 -10.08
CA ASN A 49 8.70 2.49 -9.23
C ASN A 49 7.92 2.37 -7.90
N LEU A 50 6.60 2.53 -7.95
CA LEU A 50 5.77 2.56 -6.73
C LEU A 50 5.44 1.18 -6.16
N VAL A 51 5.52 0.13 -6.98
CA VAL A 51 5.11 -1.23 -6.56
C VAL A 51 6.34 -2.10 -6.39
N HIS A 52 6.55 -2.57 -5.18
CA HIS A 52 7.68 -3.40 -4.79
C HIS A 52 7.20 -4.81 -4.47
N ARG A 53 7.78 -5.80 -5.15
CA ARG A 53 7.38 -7.21 -5.03
C ARG A 53 8.50 -7.98 -4.35
N GLU A 54 8.42 -8.09 -3.04
CA GLU A 54 9.40 -8.78 -2.19
C GLU A 54 8.68 -9.72 -1.23
N ARG A 55 9.33 -10.81 -0.81
CA ARG A 55 8.85 -11.71 0.26
C ARG A 55 7.42 -12.25 0.04
N GLY A 56 7.00 -12.40 -1.22
CA GLY A 56 5.68 -12.91 -1.59
C GLY A 56 4.53 -11.92 -1.42
N VAL A 57 4.82 -10.65 -1.14
CA VAL A 57 3.81 -9.57 -0.99
C VAL A 57 4.09 -8.42 -1.97
N SER A 58 3.05 -7.66 -2.29
CA SER A 58 3.17 -6.40 -3.03
C SER A 58 3.04 -5.23 -2.06
N GLU A 59 4.08 -4.42 -1.98
CA GLU A 59 4.12 -3.21 -1.16
C GLU A 59 4.05 -1.98 -2.06
N VAL A 60 3.32 -0.96 -1.61
CA VAL A 60 3.26 0.34 -2.30
C VAL A 60 4.21 1.30 -1.59
N GLY A 61 5.27 1.69 -2.30
CA GLY A 61 6.27 2.62 -1.84
C GLY A 61 5.76 4.06 -1.77
N PRO A 62 6.59 4.99 -1.26
CA PRO A 62 6.20 6.40 -1.12
C PRO A 62 5.91 7.04 -2.49
N LEU A 63 4.87 7.87 -2.54
CA LEU A 63 4.40 8.48 -3.79
C LEU A 63 5.36 9.51 -4.39
N ALA A 64 6.30 10.06 -3.61
CA ALA A 64 7.30 11.02 -4.08
C ALA A 64 8.59 10.94 -3.27
N HIS A 65 9.72 11.12 -3.94
CA HIS A 65 11.04 11.24 -3.32
C HIS A 65 11.48 12.70 -3.40
N VAL A 66 11.40 13.43 -2.29
CA VAL A 66 11.85 14.84 -2.26
C VAL A 66 13.28 14.96 -1.77
N ASN A 67 13.78 14.05 -0.91
CA ASN A 67 15.16 14.08 -0.39
C ASN A 67 15.57 12.81 0.42
N VAL A 68 14.90 11.66 0.19
CA VAL A 68 15.14 10.44 0.97
C VAL A 68 16.03 9.48 0.19
N PRO A 69 16.99 8.76 0.83
CA PRO A 69 17.64 7.61 0.19
C PRO A 69 16.56 6.65 -0.32
N THR A 70 16.88 5.93 -1.39
CA THR A 70 16.01 4.92 -2.00
C THR A 70 15.24 4.16 -0.92
N TRP A 71 13.93 4.40 -0.85
CA TRP A 71 13.07 3.60 0.02
C TRP A 71 13.28 2.14 -0.35
N ALA A 72 13.48 1.30 0.66
CA ALA A 72 13.64 -0.13 0.49
C ALA A 72 12.65 -0.83 1.40
N SER A 73 11.95 -1.81 0.85
CA SER A 73 11.12 -2.72 1.61
C SER A 73 11.99 -3.46 2.64
N ARG A 74 11.50 -3.54 3.88
CA ARG A 74 12.11 -4.33 4.94
C ARG A 74 11.09 -5.34 5.43
N ALA A 75 11.56 -6.53 5.80
CA ALA A 75 10.69 -7.53 6.41
C ALA A 75 10.02 -6.95 7.67
N ALA A 76 8.71 -7.17 7.80
CA ALA A 76 8.01 -6.87 9.04
C ALA A 76 8.63 -7.70 10.17
N PRO A 77 8.89 -7.11 11.35
CA PRO A 77 9.44 -7.87 12.46
C PRO A 77 8.43 -8.90 12.96
N SER A 78 8.92 -10.05 13.42
CA SER A 78 8.06 -11.00 14.15
C SER A 78 7.67 -10.43 15.52
N ALA A 79 6.56 -10.92 16.08
CA ALA A 79 6.16 -10.58 17.44
C ALA A 79 7.30 -10.90 18.43
N GLY A 80 7.77 -9.88 19.16
CA GLY A 80 8.85 -10.00 20.14
C GLY A 80 10.28 -9.89 19.58
N GLN A 81 10.46 -9.76 18.26
CA GLN A 81 11.79 -9.82 17.61
C GLN A 81 12.83 -8.88 18.24
N HIS A 82 12.39 -7.71 18.70
CA HIS A 82 13.27 -6.66 19.24
C HIS A 82 13.07 -6.42 20.75
N THR A 83 12.26 -7.23 21.45
CA THR A 83 11.93 -7.01 22.88
C THR A 83 13.17 -6.90 23.75
N ARG A 84 14.07 -7.89 23.67
CA ARG A 84 15.32 -7.91 24.44
C ARG A 84 16.20 -6.70 24.12
N ALA A 85 16.42 -6.41 22.84
CA ALA A 85 17.25 -5.29 22.40
C ALA A 85 16.75 -3.96 22.97
N VAL A 86 15.44 -3.70 22.86
CA VAL A 86 14.82 -2.48 23.39
C VAL A 86 14.90 -2.41 24.92
N LEU A 87 14.65 -3.51 25.63
CA LEU A 87 14.76 -3.51 27.10
C LEU A 87 16.20 -3.27 27.58
N THR A 88 17.19 -3.84 26.90
CA THR A 88 18.60 -3.57 27.18
C THR A 88 18.96 -2.12 26.90
N GLU A 89 18.51 -1.54 25.79
CA GLU A 89 18.70 -0.11 25.46
C GLU A 89 18.07 0.81 26.51
N LEU A 90 16.96 0.39 27.12
CA LEU A 90 16.28 1.12 28.21
C LEU A 90 16.95 0.92 29.59
N GLY A 91 18.00 0.11 29.68
CA GLY A 91 18.78 -0.10 30.91
C GLY A 91 18.30 -1.25 31.80
N TYR A 92 17.41 -2.13 31.33
CA TYR A 92 17.07 -3.34 32.07
C TYR A 92 18.23 -4.34 32.01
N SER A 93 18.54 -4.91 33.17
CA SER A 93 19.51 -6.00 33.26
C SER A 93 19.00 -7.27 32.58
N GLU A 94 19.94 -8.10 32.14
CA GLU A 94 19.70 -9.44 31.62
C GLU A 94 18.81 -10.30 32.54
N GLU A 95 18.95 -10.14 33.86
CA GLU A 95 18.13 -10.84 34.84
C GLU A 95 16.68 -10.35 34.85
N GLN A 96 16.46 -9.04 34.83
CA GLN A 96 15.10 -8.47 34.77
C GLN A 96 14.37 -8.87 33.48
N VAL A 97 15.10 -8.89 32.34
CA VAL A 97 14.52 -9.32 31.06
C VAL A 97 14.11 -10.79 31.10
N ARG A 98 14.94 -11.66 31.67
CA ARG A 98 14.59 -13.09 31.88
C ARG A 98 13.34 -13.22 32.74
N GLN A 99 13.29 -12.55 33.89
CA GLN A 99 12.14 -12.60 34.79
C GLN A 99 10.84 -12.18 34.10
N MET A 100 10.86 -11.11 33.30
CA MET A 100 9.68 -10.67 32.54
C MET A 100 9.28 -11.67 31.45
N THR A 101 10.25 -12.34 30.83
CA THR A 101 10.00 -13.35 29.79
C THR A 101 9.40 -14.62 30.41
N ASP A 102 9.98 -15.12 31.50
CA ASP A 102 9.52 -16.32 32.21
C ASP A 102 8.14 -16.11 32.84
N ALA A 103 7.84 -14.90 33.29
CA ALA A 103 6.52 -14.51 33.78
C ALA A 103 5.49 -14.25 32.67
N GLY A 104 5.87 -14.29 31.39
CA GLY A 104 5.00 -14.03 30.26
C GLY A 104 4.54 -12.57 30.11
N ILE A 105 5.22 -11.63 30.77
CA ILE A 105 4.95 -10.18 30.69
C ILE A 105 5.41 -9.64 29.33
N VAL A 106 6.52 -10.17 28.82
CA VAL A 106 7.08 -9.83 27.50
C VAL A 106 7.38 -11.11 26.71
N LYS A 107 7.48 -10.97 25.39
CA LYS A 107 7.79 -12.06 24.44
C LYS A 107 9.03 -11.73 23.63
#